data_AF-A0A4Q1K8P3-F1
#
_entry.id   AF-A0A4Q1K8P3-F1
#
_cell.length_a   1.000
_cell.length_b   1.000
_cell.length_c   1.000
_cell.angle_alpha   90.00
_cell.angle_beta   90.00
_cell.angle_gamma   90.00
#
_symmetry.space_group_name_H-M   'P 1'
#
loop_
_entity.id
_entity.type
_entity.pdbx_description
1 polymer ?
#
loop_
_entity_poly.entity_id
_entity_poly.type
_entity_poly.pdbx_seq_one_letter_code
_entity_poly.pdbx_strand_id
1 'polypeptide(L)'
;MDNSALIKSKYNWLFILLIPTALFSQNWYLNDENQKGDVFTNTVGAPHHSGKSSATPTNSLTFIFENAKKGDTVFIDCGNYPEISADGTILIPKPEGVKIIFYSDVMLSKNKIPTNVKATAEEFYILNDKPVSREEYLKAKSKL
;
A
#
# COMPACT_ATOMS: atom_id res chain seq x y z
N MET A 1 -43.75 26.92 54.53
CA MET A 1 -43.98 26.91 53.07
C MET A 1 -42.99 27.87 52.44
N ASP A 2 -41.95 27.32 51.81
CA ASP A 2 -41.20 27.95 50.74
C ASP A 2 -40.55 26.80 49.93
N ASN A 3 -41.08 26.54 48.74
CA ASN A 3 -40.68 25.42 47.86
C ASN A 3 -39.71 25.91 46.77
N SER A 4 -38.71 26.71 47.17
CA SER A 4 -37.77 27.38 46.27
C SER A 4 -36.33 26.86 46.41
N ALA A 5 -36.15 25.53 46.46
CA ALA A 5 -34.83 24.92 46.34
C ALA A 5 -34.79 23.92 45.17
N LEU A 6 -34.67 24.50 43.99
CA LEU A 6 -33.77 24.07 42.92
C LEU A 6 -34.10 22.75 42.21
N ILE A 7 -34.73 22.93 41.05
CA ILE A 7 -34.58 22.11 39.84
C ILE A 7 -33.12 21.64 39.72
N LYS A 8 -32.82 20.39 40.08
CA LYS A 8 -31.67 19.65 39.55
C LYS A 8 -32.04 18.21 39.26
N SER A 9 -32.49 18.05 38.02
CA SER A 9 -32.09 16.97 37.13
C SER A 9 -32.63 15.57 37.42
N LYS A 10 -33.80 15.32 36.84
CA LYS A 10 -34.38 14.00 36.53
C LYS A 10 -33.57 13.21 35.48
N TYR A 11 -32.24 13.26 35.54
CA TYR A 11 -31.35 12.52 34.65
C TYR A 11 -30.41 11.64 35.47
N ASN A 12 -31.00 10.72 36.23
CA ASN A 12 -30.33 9.46 36.59
C ASN A 12 -30.32 8.51 35.36
N TRP A 13 -29.96 9.08 34.20
CA TRP A 13 -30.00 8.42 32.90
C TRP A 13 -28.60 7.90 32.63
N LEU A 14 -28.47 6.57 32.62
CA LEU A 14 -27.45 5.81 31.90
C LEU A 14 -26.24 6.64 31.44
N PHE A 15 -25.17 6.67 32.25
CA PHE A 15 -23.84 6.66 31.65
C PHE A 15 -23.58 5.24 31.13
N ILE A 16 -24.33 4.81 30.10
CA ILE A 16 -23.74 3.93 29.12
C ILE A 16 -22.69 4.81 28.47
N LEU A 17 -21.47 4.71 28.98
CA LEU A 17 -20.28 5.07 28.22
C LEU A 17 -20.28 4.13 27.02
N LEU A 18 -21.03 4.53 25.98
CA LEU A 18 -20.75 4.16 24.62
C LEU A 18 -19.39 4.79 24.34
N ILE A 19 -18.34 4.16 24.86
CA ILE A 19 -17.00 4.38 24.33
C ILE A 19 -17.19 3.91 22.89
N PRO A 20 -17.15 4.80 21.89
CA PRO A 20 -16.96 4.33 20.55
C PRO A 20 -15.65 3.57 20.68
N THR A 21 -15.63 2.27 20.40
CA THR A 21 -14.36 1.61 20.10
C THR A 21 -13.83 2.34 18.87
N ALA A 22 -13.20 3.49 19.06
CA ALA A 22 -12.26 4.04 18.14
C ALA A 22 -11.30 2.88 17.95
N LEU A 23 -11.44 2.22 16.81
CA LEU A 23 -10.47 1.26 16.32
C LEU A 23 -9.17 2.04 16.25
N PHE A 24 -8.40 2.03 17.34
CA PHE A 24 -7.06 2.58 17.34
C PHE A 24 -6.30 1.72 16.35
N SER A 25 -6.04 2.28 15.17
CA SER A 25 -5.19 1.67 14.16
C SER A 25 -3.77 1.63 14.73
N GLN A 26 -3.22 0.43 14.89
CA GLN A 26 -1.85 0.23 15.32
C GLN A 26 -0.92 0.22 14.10
N ASN A 27 0.20 0.93 14.22
CA ASN A 27 1.29 0.82 13.28
C ASN A 27 2.20 -0.34 13.67
N TRP A 28 2.53 -1.17 12.70
CA TRP A 28 3.47 -2.28 12.82
C TRP A 28 4.67 -2.04 11.92
N TYR A 29 5.86 -2.42 12.37
CA TYR A 29 7.12 -2.19 11.69
C TYR A 29 7.86 -3.51 11.55
N LEU A 30 8.12 -3.88 10.30
CA LEU A 30 8.90 -5.05 9.90
C LEU A 30 10.22 -4.57 9.31
N ASN A 31 11.32 -5.11 9.81
CA ASN A 31 12.63 -4.94 9.22
C ASN A 31 13.42 -6.25 9.25
N ASP A 32 14.37 -6.44 8.35
CA ASP A 32 15.28 -7.58 8.36
C ASP A 32 16.58 -7.26 9.13
N GLU A 33 17.64 -8.04 8.90
CA GLU A 33 18.94 -7.85 9.56
C GLU A 33 19.85 -6.84 8.83
N ASN A 34 19.38 -6.18 7.77
CA ASN A 34 20.17 -5.32 6.91
C ASN A 34 19.54 -3.94 6.72
N GLN A 35 20.19 -2.90 7.26
CA GLN A 35 19.62 -1.54 7.25
C GLN A 35 19.71 -0.80 5.91
N LYS A 36 20.17 -1.47 4.85
CA LYS A 36 20.40 -0.83 3.56
C LYS A 36 19.10 -0.74 2.77
N GLY A 37 18.62 0.50 2.60
CA GLY A 37 17.38 0.77 1.87
C GLY A 37 16.17 0.90 2.79
N ASP A 38 16.38 0.89 4.11
CA ASP A 38 15.35 1.17 5.10
C ASP A 38 14.84 2.60 4.97
N VAL A 39 13.53 2.75 5.08
CA VAL A 39 12.82 4.03 5.01
C VAL A 39 11.96 4.25 6.25
N PHE A 40 11.43 3.18 6.84
CA PHE A 40 10.49 3.22 7.95
C PHE A 40 11.15 3.03 9.31
N THR A 41 12.30 2.35 9.37
CA THR A 41 13.01 2.07 10.62
C THR A 41 14.49 2.46 10.54
N ASN A 42 15.12 2.61 11.71
CA ASN A 42 16.55 2.92 11.83
C ASN A 42 17.31 1.84 12.64
N THR A 43 16.69 0.68 12.83
CA THR A 43 17.17 -0.42 13.67
C THR A 43 16.79 -1.73 13.00
N VAL A 44 17.68 -2.72 13.02
CA VAL A 44 17.39 -4.07 12.50
C VAL A 44 16.21 -4.72 13.22
N GLY A 45 15.49 -5.57 12.51
CA GLY A 45 14.41 -6.36 13.07
C GLY A 45 14.92 -7.45 14.00
N ALA A 46 14.18 -7.74 15.07
CA ALA A 46 14.53 -8.83 15.99
C ALA A 46 13.29 -9.54 16.53
N PRO A 47 13.37 -10.84 16.86
CA PRO A 47 12.21 -11.62 17.29
C PRO A 47 11.65 -11.19 18.66
N HIS A 48 12.45 -10.51 19.48
CA HIS A 48 12.04 -9.99 20.79
C HIS A 48 11.51 -8.55 20.72
N HIS A 49 11.58 -7.90 19.56
CA HIS A 49 11.01 -6.57 19.38
C HIS A 49 9.49 -6.66 19.20
N SER A 50 8.77 -5.68 19.77
CA SER A 50 7.31 -5.67 19.72
C SER A 50 6.73 -5.43 18.32
N GLY A 51 7.51 -4.85 17.41
CA GLY A 51 7.03 -4.40 16.10
C GLY A 51 6.10 -3.18 16.14
N LYS A 52 5.79 -2.60 17.31
CA LYS A 52 4.82 -1.49 17.44
C LYS A 52 5.43 -0.10 17.34
N SER A 53 6.75 -0.01 17.19
CA SER A 53 7.52 1.22 17.06
C SER A 53 8.63 1.01 16.04
N SER A 54 8.96 2.06 15.27
CA SER A 54 10.05 2.03 14.30
C SER A 54 11.43 1.86 14.93
N ALA A 55 11.58 2.11 16.24
CA ALA A 55 12.81 1.85 16.99
C ALA A 55 12.93 0.40 17.49
N THR A 56 11.85 -0.38 17.41
CA THR A 56 11.83 -1.80 17.78
C THR A 56 11.01 -2.59 16.75
N PRO A 57 11.47 -2.67 15.49
CA PRO A 57 10.79 -3.46 14.48
C PRO A 57 11.02 -4.94 14.73
N THR A 58 10.01 -5.74 14.43
CA THR A 58 10.15 -7.20 14.43
C THR A 58 10.70 -7.66 13.07
N ASN A 59 11.19 -8.90 12.99
CA ASN A 59 11.64 -9.53 11.75
C ASN A 59 10.69 -10.62 11.23
N SER A 60 9.49 -10.74 11.81
CA SER A 60 8.49 -11.71 11.34
C SER A 60 7.17 -11.03 10.94
N LEU A 61 6.83 -11.16 9.66
CA LEU A 61 5.52 -10.71 9.16
C LEU A 61 4.40 -11.59 9.71
N THR A 62 4.69 -12.88 9.91
CA THR A 62 3.76 -13.83 10.54
C THR A 62 3.33 -13.33 11.91
N PHE A 63 4.29 -12.96 12.76
CA PHE A 63 4.00 -12.39 14.09
C PHE A 63 3.11 -11.14 14.01
N ILE A 64 3.38 -10.25 13.05
CA ILE A 64 2.54 -9.06 12.85
C ILE A 64 1.11 -9.47 12.46
N PHE A 65 0.94 -10.38 11.50
CA PHE A 65 -0.39 -10.76 11.00
C PHE A 65 -1.24 -11.52 12.01
N GLU A 66 -0.63 -12.27 12.93
CA GLU A 66 -1.35 -12.93 14.02
C GLU A 66 -1.90 -11.94 15.06
N ASN A 67 -1.28 -10.75 15.19
CA ASN A 67 -1.61 -9.76 16.20
C ASN A 67 -2.33 -8.52 15.65
N ALA A 68 -2.16 -8.23 14.37
CA ALA A 68 -2.74 -7.09 13.70
C ALA A 68 -4.26 -7.22 13.58
N LYS A 69 -4.95 -6.10 13.81
CA LYS A 69 -6.41 -6.00 13.75
C LYS A 69 -6.85 -5.24 12.50
N LYS A 70 -8.13 -5.39 12.16
CA LYS A 70 -8.75 -4.62 11.09
C LYS A 70 -8.49 -3.12 11.27
N GLY A 71 -7.93 -2.49 10.26
CA GLY A 71 -7.57 -1.07 10.29
C GLY A 71 -6.11 -0.79 10.61
N ASP A 72 -5.33 -1.77 11.09
CA ASP A 72 -3.90 -1.62 11.35
C ASP A 72 -3.11 -1.41 10.05
N THR A 73 -1.93 -0.80 10.19
CA THR A 73 -1.00 -0.55 9.08
C THR A 73 0.34 -1.19 9.36
N VAL A 74 0.85 -1.97 8.41
CA VAL A 74 2.18 -2.58 8.46
C VAL A 74 3.11 -1.83 7.52
N PHE A 75 4.20 -1.31 8.06
CA PHE A 75 5.31 -0.69 7.35
C PHE A 75 6.42 -1.72 7.23
N ILE A 76 6.86 -1.99 6.01
CA ILE A 76 7.87 -3.02 5.71
C ILE A 76 9.05 -2.35 5.03
N ASP A 77 10.21 -2.42 5.68
CA ASP A 77 11.48 -1.95 5.10
C ASP A 77 11.99 -2.88 3.99
N CYS A 78 12.86 -2.35 3.13
CA CYS A 78 13.45 -3.10 2.04
C CYS A 78 14.33 -4.21 2.60
N GLY A 79 14.03 -5.46 2.25
CA GLY A 79 14.76 -6.59 2.82
C GLY A 79 14.31 -7.94 2.28
N ASN A 80 14.94 -8.99 2.79
CA ASN A 80 14.60 -10.37 2.46
C ASN A 80 13.78 -11.00 3.59
N TYR A 81 12.53 -11.34 3.29
CA TYR A 81 11.61 -11.95 4.24
C TYR A 81 11.14 -13.31 3.74
N PRO A 82 11.17 -14.37 4.57
CA PRO A 82 10.64 -15.68 4.20
C PRO A 82 9.16 -15.65 3.77
N GLU A 83 8.38 -14.69 4.30
CA GLU A 83 6.96 -14.53 4.01
C GLU A 83 6.64 -13.72 2.76
N ILE A 84 7.67 -13.22 2.05
CA ILE A 84 7.51 -12.37 0.85
C ILE A 84 8.40 -12.91 -0.27
N SER A 85 7.83 -13.21 -1.44
CA SER A 85 8.62 -13.63 -2.60
C SER A 85 9.38 -12.47 -3.24
N ALA A 86 10.33 -12.78 -4.12
CA ALA A 86 11.18 -11.79 -4.78
C ALA A 86 10.43 -10.76 -5.65
N ASP A 87 9.20 -11.08 -6.08
CA ASP A 87 8.31 -10.16 -6.81
C ASP A 87 7.43 -9.29 -5.89
N GLY A 88 7.60 -9.41 -4.57
CA GLY A 88 6.81 -8.68 -3.57
C GLY A 88 5.48 -9.34 -3.20
N THR A 89 5.18 -10.53 -3.72
CA THR A 89 3.95 -11.26 -3.34
C THR A 89 4.06 -11.78 -1.91
N ILE A 90 3.04 -11.52 -1.11
CA ILE A 90 2.94 -12.04 0.26
C ILE A 90 2.50 -13.50 0.20
N LEU A 91 3.29 -14.38 0.82
CA LEU A 91 3.13 -15.84 0.75
C LEU A 91 2.25 -16.40 1.88
N ILE A 92 1.93 -15.57 2.88
CA ILE A 92 1.07 -15.93 4.01
C ILE A 92 -0.31 -15.24 3.92
N PRO A 93 -1.37 -15.81 4.51
CA PRO A 93 -2.70 -15.19 4.50
C PRO A 93 -2.68 -13.80 5.17
N LYS A 94 -3.05 -12.77 4.41
CA LYS A 94 -3.16 -11.40 4.93
C LYS A 94 -4.47 -11.23 5.72
N PRO A 95 -4.44 -10.69 6.96
CA PRO A 95 -5.66 -10.38 7.69
C PRO A 95 -6.54 -9.36 6.97
N GLU A 96 -7.86 -9.47 7.15
CA GLU A 96 -8.84 -8.59 6.53
C GLU A 96 -8.65 -7.14 7.03
N GLY A 97 -8.62 -6.20 6.09
CA GLY A 97 -8.58 -4.77 6.41
C GLY A 97 -7.27 -4.27 7.04
N VAL A 98 -6.22 -5.10 7.11
CA VAL A 98 -4.85 -4.65 7.38
C VAL A 98 -4.27 -4.02 6.12
N LYS A 99 -3.72 -2.81 6.25
CA LYS A 99 -3.04 -2.07 5.19
C LYS A 99 -1.55 -2.39 5.24
N ILE A 100 -0.93 -2.47 4.08
CA ILE A 100 0.52 -2.73 3.96
C ILE A 100 1.12 -1.61 3.14
N ILE A 101 2.16 -1.01 3.68
CA ILE A 101 3.00 -0.01 3.04
C ILE A 101 4.38 -0.62 2.96
N PHE A 102 4.79 -0.93 1.74
CA PHE A 102 6.08 -1.51 1.43
C PHE A 102 6.84 -0.54 0.54
N TYR A 103 8.10 -0.29 0.88
CA TYR A 103 9.01 0.46 0.03
C TYR A 103 10.02 -0.53 -0.57
N SER A 104 10.01 -0.65 -1.89
CA SER A 104 11.10 -1.29 -2.61
C SER A 104 11.75 -0.29 -3.55
N ASP A 105 13.08 -0.24 -3.50
CA ASP A 105 13.93 0.39 -4.52
C ASP A 105 13.95 -0.40 -5.84
N VAL A 106 12.98 -1.30 -6.06
CA VAL A 106 12.64 -1.71 -7.41
C VAL A 106 12.05 -0.48 -8.06
N MET A 107 12.94 0.39 -8.55
CA MET A 107 12.71 1.22 -9.72
C MET A 107 11.81 0.37 -10.59
N LEU A 108 10.55 0.79 -10.75
CA LEU A 108 9.69 0.23 -11.78
C LEU A 108 10.59 0.15 -12.99
N SER A 109 11.06 -1.05 -13.33
CA SER A 109 11.93 -1.19 -14.47
C SER A 109 10.97 -0.82 -15.58
N LYS A 110 11.02 0.43 -16.06
CA LYS A 110 10.33 0.82 -17.28
C LYS A 110 10.70 -0.31 -18.21
N ASN A 111 9.72 -1.13 -18.60
CA ASN A 111 9.96 -2.32 -19.42
C ASN A 111 11.00 -1.91 -20.43
N LYS A 112 12.20 -2.52 -20.35
CA LYS A 112 13.36 -2.02 -21.07
C LYS A 112 12.91 -1.83 -22.51
N ILE A 113 12.85 -0.58 -22.97
CA ILE A 113 12.42 -0.29 -24.34
C ILE A 113 13.34 -1.14 -25.20
N PRO A 114 12.82 -2.05 -26.04
CA PRO A 114 13.65 -3.02 -26.71
C PRO A 114 14.71 -2.30 -27.52
N THR A 115 15.96 -2.32 -27.05
CA THR A 115 17.09 -1.60 -27.67
C THR A 115 17.52 -2.22 -29.00
N ASN A 116 17.03 -3.43 -29.29
CA ASN A 116 17.32 -4.19 -30.50
C ASN A 116 16.13 -4.23 -31.47
N VAL A 117 15.02 -3.58 -31.14
CA VAL A 117 13.92 -3.35 -32.09
C VAL A 117 14.08 -1.92 -32.56
N LYS A 118 14.56 -1.73 -33.80
CA LYS A 118 14.42 -0.42 -34.43
C LYS A 118 12.92 -0.13 -34.49
N ALA A 119 12.48 0.92 -33.81
CA ALA A 119 11.19 1.52 -34.11
C ALA A 119 11.26 1.99 -35.56
N THR A 120 10.79 1.17 -36.49
CA THR A 120 10.53 1.62 -37.84
C THR A 120 9.32 2.51 -37.74
N ALA A 121 9.46 3.80 -38.06
CA ALA A 121 8.30 4.63 -38.28
C ALA A 121 7.51 3.98 -39.44
N GLU A 122 6.39 3.34 -39.13
CA GLU A 122 5.43 3.01 -40.17
C GLU A 122 4.95 4.33 -40.74
N GLU A 123 5.37 4.62 -41.97
CA GLU A 123 4.85 5.77 -42.72
C GLU A 123 3.35 5.56 -42.91
N PHE A 124 2.55 6.27 -42.11
CA PHE A 124 1.11 6.37 -42.31
C PHE A 124 0.80 7.61 -43.14
N TYR A 125 -0.20 7.49 -44.00
CA TYR A 125 -0.75 8.60 -44.78
C TYR A 125 -2.03 9.08 -44.09
N ILE A 126 -2.37 10.36 -44.24
CA ILE A 126 -3.64 10.89 -43.70
C ILE A 126 -4.69 10.89 -44.82
N LEU A 127 -5.81 10.20 -44.58
CA LEU A 127 -7.00 10.23 -45.41
C LEU A 127 -8.22 10.50 -44.51
N ASN A 128 -8.91 11.63 -44.71
CA ASN A 128 -10.04 12.06 -43.89
C ASN A 128 -9.73 12.06 -42.38
N ASP A 129 -8.61 12.69 -42.00
CA ASP A 129 -8.10 12.78 -40.62
C ASP A 129 -7.83 11.42 -39.93
N LYS A 130 -7.71 10.34 -40.70
CA LYS A 130 -7.36 9.01 -40.20
C LYS A 130 -6.03 8.54 -40.80
N PRO A 131 -5.16 7.90 -39.99
CA PRO A 131 -3.97 7.25 -40.51
C PRO A 131 -4.36 6.01 -41.32
N VAL A 132 -3.85 5.90 -42.54
CA VAL A 132 -4.07 4.78 -43.47
C VAL A 132 -2.75 4.31 -44.08
N SER A 133 -2.75 3.11 -44.66
CA SER A 133 -1.57 2.61 -45.39
C SER A 133 -1.33 3.38 -46.69
N ARG A 134 -0.13 3.26 -47.25
CA ARG A 134 0.21 3.82 -48.56
C ARG A 134 -0.72 3.31 -49.67
N GLU A 135 -1.04 2.01 -49.68
CA GLU A 135 -1.93 1.43 -50.71
C GLU A 135 -3.33 2.03 -50.64
N GLU A 136 -3.87 2.20 -49.43
CA GLU A 136 -5.20 2.76 -49.22
C GLU A 136 -5.27 4.23 -49.65
N TYR A 137 -4.25 5.02 -49.30
CA TYR A 137 -4.13 6.41 -49.75
C TYR A 137 -4.04 6.54 -51.28
N LEU A 138 -3.21 5.72 -51.93
CA LEU A 138 -3.06 5.75 -53.39
C LEU A 138 -4.34 5.31 -54.11
N LYS A 139 -5.05 4.30 -53.59
CA LYS A 139 -6.33 3.83 -54.13
C LYS A 139 -7.44 4.88 -54.00
N ALA A 140 -7.43 5.66 -52.92
CA ALA A 140 -8.35 6.79 -52.75
C ALA A 140 -8.00 7.93 -53.73
N LYS A 141 -6.72 8.23 -53.90
CA LYS A 141 -6.26 9.29 -54.82
C LYS A 141 -6.46 8.95 -56.29
N SER A 142 -6.35 7.68 -56.69
CA SER A 142 -6.57 7.24 -58.08
C SER A 142 -8.05 7.19 -58.50
N LYS A 143 -8.98 7.42 -57.55
CA LYS A 143 -10.43 7.48 -57.80
C LYS A 143 -10.96 8.91 -57.88
N LEU A 144 -10.11 9.91 -57.67
CA LEU A 144 -10.37 11.33 -57.91
C LEU A 144 -9.88 11.70 -59.32
#